data_AF-A0A9N9J5C8-F1
#
_entry.id   AF-A0A9N9J5C8-F1
#
_cell.length_a   1.000
_cell.length_b   1.000
_cell.length_c   1.000
_cell.angle_alpha   90.00
_cell.angle_beta   90.00
_cell.angle_gamma   90.00
#
_symmetry.space_group_name_H-M   'P 1'
#
loop_
_entity.id
_entity.type
_entity.pdbx_description
1 polymer ?
#
loop_
_entity_poly.entity_id
_entity_poly.type
_entity_poly.pdbx_seq_one_letter_code
_entity_poly.pdbx_strand_id
1 'polypeptide(L)' 'CIDIILRLEECHRSGFFNKYFGGCNGIKKELNECLTAEYQVKRRKNAEEAKKRRERVEAVWKEMDEIKQKKDL' A
#
# COMPACT_ATOMS: atom_id res chain seq x y z
N CYS A 1 -7.24 -9.40 -6.64
CA CYS A 1 -6.53 -10.68 -6.88
C CYS A 1 -7.32 -11.96 -6.51
N ILE A 2 -8.66 -11.98 -6.56
CA ILE A 2 -9.47 -13.07 -5.96
C ILE A 2 -9.29 -14.41 -6.70
N ASP A 3 -9.23 -14.40 -8.03
CA ASP A 3 -9.13 -15.63 -8.82
C ASP A 3 -7.84 -16.42 -8.53
N ILE A 4 -6.73 -15.71 -8.32
CA ILE A 4 -5.43 -16.33 -7.99
C ILE A 4 -5.46 -16.89 -6.56
N ILE A 5 -6.17 -16.24 -5.64
CA ILE A 5 -6.36 -16.74 -4.27
C ILE A 5 -7.14 -18.05 -4.30
N LEU A 6 -8.23 -18.12 -5.07
CA LEU A 6 -9.02 -19.35 -5.22
C LEU A 6 -8.19 -20.50 -5.82
N ARG A 7 -7.39 -20.21 -6.86
CA ARG A 7 -6.44 -21.20 -7.43
C ARG A 7 -5.40 -21.66 -6.43
N LEU A 8 -4.86 -20.75 -5.61
CA LEU A 8 -3.89 -21.10 -4.59
C LEU A 8 -4.52 -21.97 -3.50
N GLU A 9 -5.76 -21.65 -3.13
CA GLU A 9 -6.53 -22.42 -2.16
C GLU A 9 -6.85 -23.83 -2.66
N GLU A 10 -7.27 -23.95 -3.93
CA GLU A 10 -7.46 -25.24 -4.59
C GLU A 10 -6.17 -26.07 -4.62
N CYS A 11 -5.04 -25.44 -4.95
CA CYS A 11 -3.73 -26.09 -4.89
C CYS A 11 -3.38 -26.57 -3.47
N HIS A 12 -3.64 -25.76 -2.44
CA HIS A 12 -3.44 -26.18 -1.05
C HIS A 12 -4.39 -27.32 -0.62
N ARG A 13 -5.61 -27.36 -1.15
CA ARG A 13 -6.59 -28.44 -0.89
C ARG A 13 -6.25 -29.74 -1.63
N SER A 14 -5.52 -29.66 -2.75
CA SER A 14 -5.15 -30.83 -3.58
C SER A 14 -4.21 -31.83 -2.89
N GLY A 15 -3.53 -31.42 -1.81
CA GLY A 15 -2.72 -32.34 -1.01
C GLY A 15 -1.71 -31.66 -0.09
N PHE A 16 -1.47 -32.28 1.06
CA PHE A 16 -0.46 -31.82 2.03
C PHE A 16 0.92 -31.69 1.38
N PHE A 17 1.33 -32.64 0.54
CA PHE A 17 2.63 -32.57 -0.13
C PHE A 17 2.77 -31.34 -1.05
N ASN A 18 1.73 -30.96 -1.79
CA ASN A 18 1.74 -29.78 -2.67
C ASN A 18 1.87 -28.45 -1.91
N LYS A 19 1.28 -28.39 -0.72
CA LYS A 19 1.35 -27.22 0.17
C LYS A 19 2.73 -27.08 0.83
N TYR A 20 3.31 -28.19 1.31
CA TYR A 20 4.51 -28.16 2.15
C TYR A 20 5.83 -28.33 1.38
N PHE A 21 5.84 -29.02 0.23
CA PHE A 21 7.04 -29.25 -0.58
C PHE A 21 7.15 -28.29 -1.79
N GLY A 22 6.33 -27.24 -1.84
CA GLY A 22 6.47 -26.16 -2.82
C GLY A 22 5.76 -26.38 -4.16
N GLY A 23 4.85 -27.35 -4.27
CA GLY A 23 4.05 -27.59 -5.48
C GLY A 23 3.17 -26.39 -5.88
N CYS A 24 2.79 -25.53 -4.93
CA CYS A 24 1.98 -24.33 -5.18
C CYS A 24 2.78 -23.04 -5.39
N ASN A 25 4.11 -23.09 -5.47
CA ASN A 25 4.97 -21.88 -5.49
C ASN A 25 4.74 -20.99 -6.72
N GLY A 26 4.39 -21.56 -7.89
CA GLY A 26 4.08 -20.79 -9.09
C GLY A 26 2.85 -19.90 -8.90
N ILE A 27 1.76 -20.48 -8.39
CA ILE A 27 0.50 -19.75 -8.12
C ILE A 27 0.73 -18.72 -7.00
N LYS A 28 1.53 -19.06 -5.99
CA LYS A 28 1.92 -18.13 -4.93
C LYS A 28 2.70 -16.93 -5.46
N LYS A 29 3.60 -17.14 -6.44
CA LYS A 29 4.35 -16.06 -7.08
C LYS A 29 3.42 -15.12 -7.85
N GLU A 30 2.48 -15.68 -8.62
CA GLU A 30 1.44 -14.93 -9.34
C GLU A 30 0.59 -14.08 -8.37
N LEU A 31 0.21 -14.66 -7.23
CA LEU A 31 -0.54 -13.94 -6.20
C LEU A 31 0.26 -12.78 -5.62
N ASN A 32 1.55 -13.01 -5.31
CA ASN A 32 2.42 -11.97 -4.76
C ASN A 32 2.59 -10.80 -5.72
N GLU A 33 2.74 -11.06 -7.02
CA GLU A 33 2.83 -10.02 -8.05
C GLU A 33 1.56 -9.17 -8.08
N CYS A 34 0.39 -9.82 -8.08
CA CYS A 34 -0.90 -9.12 -8.06
C CYS A 34 -1.08 -8.25 -6.81
N LEU A 35 -0.82 -8.80 -5.61
CA LEU A 35 -0.95 -8.05 -4.35
C LEU A 35 0.07 -6.91 -4.26
N THR A 36 1.28 -7.10 -4.81
CA THR A 36 2.30 -6.05 -4.88
C THR A 36 1.82 -4.89 -5.75
N ALA A 37 1.17 -5.17 -6.87
CA ALA A 37 0.59 -4.12 -7.71
C ALA A 37 -0.51 -3.34 -6.98
N GLU A 38 -1.46 -4.01 -6.33
CA GLU A 38 -2.50 -3.36 -5.52
C GLU A 38 -1.90 -2.52 -4.39
N TYR A 39 -0.88 -3.05 -3.72
CA TYR A 39 -0.16 -2.34 -2.66
C TYR A 39 0.56 -1.09 -3.17
N GLN A 40 1.20 -1.15 -4.34
CA GLN A 40 1.86 0.01 -4.94
C GLN A 40 0.87 1.13 -5.27
N VAL A 41 -0.32 0.81 -5.79
CA VAL A 41 -1.39 1.79 -6.04
C VAL A 41 -1.79 2.49 -4.75
N LYS A 42 -2.07 1.72 -3.68
CA LYS A 42 -2.42 2.28 -2.37
C LYS A 42 -1.28 3.13 -1.80
N ARG A 43 -0.03 2.67 -1.91
CA ARG A 43 1.16 3.39 -1.45
C ARG A 43 1.28 4.74 -2.15
N ARG A 44 1.08 4.82 -3.47
CA ARG A 44 1.12 6.07 -4.23
C ARG A 44 0.05 7.05 -3.76
N LYS A 45 -1.20 6.59 -3.63
CA LYS A 45 -2.30 7.41 -3.12
C LYS A 45 -2.01 7.96 -1.72
N ASN A 46 -1.53 7.12 -0.81
CA ASN A 46 -1.16 7.54 0.54
C ASN A 46 -0.01 8.56 0.54
N ALA A 47 0.97 8.40 -0.35
CA ALA A 47 2.07 9.35 -0.48
C ALA A 47 1.59 10.72 -0.97
N GLU A 48 0.67 10.76 -1.94
CA GLU A 48 0.05 11.98 -2.43
C GLU A 48 -0.79 12.68 -1.35
N GLU A 49 -1.60 11.93 -0.61
CA GLU A 49 -2.40 12.46 0.50
C GLU A 49 -1.50 12.99 1.64
N ALA A 50 -0.42 12.26 1.97
CA ALA A 50 0.55 12.72 2.95
C ALA A 50 1.25 14.02 2.49
N LYS A 51 1.57 14.14 1.20
CA LYS A 51 2.15 15.37 0.63
C LYS A 51 1.18 16.54 0.77
N LYS A 52 -0.08 16.38 0.35
CA LYS A 52 -1.13 17.40 0.48
C LYS A 52 -1.34 17.82 1.94
N ARG A 53 -1.30 16.87 2.87
CA ARG A 53 -1.40 17.17 4.31
C ARG A 53 -0.22 17.99 4.80
N ARG A 54 1.01 17.65 4.40
CA ARG A 54 2.21 18.42 4.74
C ARG A 54 2.14 19.85 4.21
N GLU A 55 1.80 20.02 2.93
CA GLU A 55 1.66 21.34 2.30
C GLU A 55 0.63 22.23 3.02
N ARG A 56 -0.52 21.66 3.43
CA ARG A 56 -1.53 22.41 4.21
C ARG A 56 -1.00 22.84 5.57
N VAL A 57 -0.34 21.92 6.28
CA VAL A 57 0.23 22.21 7.60
C VAL A 57 1.27 23.32 7.45
N GLU A 58 2.23 23.18 6.53
CA GLU A 58 3.26 24.20 6.25
C GLU A 58 2.67 25.56 5.88
N ALA A 59 1.60 25.62 5.09
CA ALA A 59 0.91 26.86 4.77
C ALA A 59 0.32 27.53 6.03
N VAL A 60 -0.35 26.77 6.89
CA VAL A 60 -0.88 27.28 8.16
C VAL A 60 0.23 27.79 9.07
N TRP A 61 1.34 27.07 9.21
CA TRP A 61 2.48 27.55 10.01
C TRP A 61 3.05 28.86 9.47
N LYS A 62 3.22 28.99 8.15
CA LYS A 62 3.67 30.23 7.52
C LYS A 62 2.72 31.39 7.77
N GLU A 63 1.41 31.18 7.59
CA GLU A 63 0.41 32.20 7.89
C GLU A 63 0.46 32.63 9.37
N MET A 64 0.61 31.69 10.29
CA MET A 64 0.76 31.98 11.72
C MET A 64 2.03 32.79 12.03
N ASP A 65 3.17 32.44 11.41
CA ASP A 65 4.43 33.15 11.58
C ASP A 65 4.35 34.58 11.03
N GLU A 66 3.72 34.78 9.86
CA GLU A 66 3.47 36.10 9.29
C GLU A 66 2.54 36.96 10.15
N ILE A 67 1.46 36.38 10.69
CA ILE A 67 0.54 37.06 11.62
C ILE A 67 1.29 37.49 12.88
N LYS A 68 2.13 36.60 13.43
CA LYS A 68 2.94 36.91 14.61
C LYS A 68 3.90 38.07 14.33
N GLN A 69 4.63 38.01 13.21
CA GLN A 69 5.55 39.07 12.81
C GLN A 69 4.85 40.43 12.64
N LYS A 70 3.66 40.46 12.03
CA LYS A 70 2.86 41.69 11.88
C LYS A 70 2.31 42.23 13.19
N LYS A 71 2.09 41.37 14.18
CA LYS A 71 1.61 41.78 15.51
C LYS A 71 2.74 42.34 16.38
N ASP A 72 3.97 41.88 16.13
CA ASP A 72 5.17 42.30 16.85
C ASP A 72 5.81 43.60 16.26
N LEU A 73 5.29 44.11 15.12
CA LEU A 73 5.68 45.35 14.45
C LEU A 73 4.67 46.48 14.72
#